data_AF-A0A928DLD9-F1
#
_entry.id   AF-A0A928DLD9-F1
#
_cell.length_a   1.000
_cell.length_b   1.000
_cell.length_c   1.000
_cell.angle_alpha   90.00
_cell.angle_beta   90.00
_cell.angle_gamma   90.00
#
_symmetry.space_group_name_H-M   'P 1'
#
loop_
_entity.id
_entity.type
_entity.pdbx_description
1 polymer ?
#
loop_
_entity_poly.entity_id
_entity_poly.type
_entity_poly.pdbx_seq_one_letter_code
_entity_poly.pdbx_strand_id
1 'polypeptide(L)'
;MAKDFNSALIYGINALSSNPSQIKYYANIANLAENISDADAARLEEVLNILDAGMYKVQADQMPELSTLAESLRKRISSIRETKLAEAEQKQQKAEQELQNTLAEQWKKLETPGNYQEQITVCQQRLALLQQDNDETELKKTSSLLTYLLGANNIENAIHPIEQALNQNQFIDMDQLDIIAAKLQSAYAATINLMSHDLSAIPEAYPAQLKQFANRIRTCETKTDDLKAKFMQQVFDCVYTDSIDSLPERFKSQFNMFDEAIPLNGGELTTRLQLLSRKAAKLNALLPGITNNNMLLECKKKMNTLSGEIDNLQKARKAAYQMWAVDKCKTAIDFHERCNPFNDEDADSIMNHYKIYEIDVTLLTPESMEIYQYIRAKVIDEYNGTKAASAMKILALSQKKSIEEF
;
A
#
# COMPACT_ATOMS: atom_id res chain seq x y z
N MET A 1 -69.47 -48.92 17.03
CA MET A 1 -68.43 -47.92 17.37
C MET A 1 -67.47 -47.82 16.19
N ALA A 2 -67.64 -46.80 15.35
CA ALA A 2 -66.68 -46.54 14.28
C ALA A 2 -65.40 -45.96 14.92
N LYS A 3 -64.24 -46.58 14.65
CA LYS A 3 -62.94 -46.19 15.21
C LYS A 3 -62.28 -44.99 14.49
N ASP A 4 -62.98 -44.35 13.56
CA ASP A 4 -62.46 -43.25 12.75
C ASP A 4 -63.48 -42.10 12.74
N PHE A 5 -63.01 -40.93 13.19
CA PHE A 5 -63.80 -39.68 13.24
C PHE A 5 -64.40 -39.34 11.87
N ASN A 6 -63.63 -39.49 10.79
CA ASN A 6 -64.09 -39.19 9.44
C ASN A 6 -65.26 -40.09 9.04
N SER A 7 -65.14 -41.38 9.35
CA SER A 7 -66.22 -42.34 9.10
C SER A 7 -67.49 -41.99 9.88
N ALA A 8 -67.37 -41.64 11.17
CA ALA A 8 -68.51 -41.24 12.00
C ALA A 8 -69.14 -39.92 11.54
N LEU A 9 -68.32 -38.96 11.11
CA LEU A 9 -68.77 -37.68 10.56
C LEU A 9 -69.52 -37.88 9.24
N ILE A 10 -69.02 -38.72 8.33
CA ILE A 10 -69.70 -39.07 7.08
C ILE A 10 -71.06 -39.71 7.36
N TYR A 11 -71.15 -40.64 8.31
CA TYR A 11 -72.45 -41.23 8.71
C TYR A 11 -73.41 -40.17 9.29
N GLY A 12 -72.90 -39.24 10.10
CA GLY A 12 -73.68 -38.11 10.63
C GLY A 12 -74.19 -37.19 9.52
N ILE A 13 -73.33 -36.78 8.58
CA ILE A 13 -73.67 -35.91 7.45
C ILE A 13 -74.68 -36.58 6.50
N ASN A 14 -74.52 -37.88 6.24
CA ASN A 14 -75.48 -38.64 5.42
C ASN A 14 -76.86 -38.73 6.08
N ALA A 15 -76.90 -38.90 7.41
CA ALA A 15 -78.15 -38.86 8.18
C ALA A 15 -78.82 -37.48 8.12
N LEU A 16 -78.03 -36.40 8.21
CA LEU A 16 -78.51 -35.02 8.04
C LEU A 16 -79.05 -34.75 6.63
N SER A 17 -78.39 -35.26 5.60
CA SER A 17 -78.84 -35.08 4.21
C SER A 17 -80.18 -35.75 3.95
N SER A 18 -80.46 -36.85 4.66
CA SER A 18 -81.72 -37.59 4.55
C SER A 18 -82.85 -36.97 5.38
N ASN A 19 -82.54 -36.30 6.49
CA ASN A 19 -83.53 -35.66 7.35
C ASN A 19 -82.92 -34.47 8.14
N PRO A 20 -82.80 -33.29 7.51
CA PRO A 20 -82.01 -32.17 8.03
C PRO A 20 -82.66 -31.42 9.19
N SER A 21 -83.93 -31.70 9.50
CA SER A 21 -84.68 -31.05 10.58
C SER A 21 -84.59 -31.77 11.93
N GLN A 22 -83.93 -32.94 11.98
CA GLN A 22 -83.86 -33.77 13.18
C GLN A 22 -82.62 -33.43 14.03
N ILE A 23 -82.84 -32.79 15.18
CA ILE A 23 -81.76 -32.35 16.08
C ILE A 23 -80.83 -33.47 16.56
N LYS A 24 -81.36 -34.70 16.73
CA LYS A 24 -80.58 -35.86 17.21
C LYS A 24 -79.33 -36.15 16.37
N TYR A 25 -79.35 -35.84 15.06
CA TYR A 25 -78.20 -36.06 14.19
C TYR A 25 -77.12 -34.99 14.38
N TYR A 26 -77.51 -33.74 14.62
CA TYR A 26 -76.57 -32.69 15.02
C TYR A 26 -75.99 -32.96 16.41
N ALA A 27 -76.80 -33.43 17.37
CA ALA A 27 -76.33 -33.83 18.70
C ALA A 27 -75.30 -34.97 18.62
N ASN A 28 -75.52 -35.97 17.75
CA ASN A 28 -74.54 -37.02 17.53
C ASN A 28 -73.23 -36.48 16.94
N ILE A 29 -73.28 -35.53 16.00
CA ILE A 29 -72.09 -34.89 15.43
C ILE A 29 -71.38 -34.02 16.47
N ALA A 30 -72.12 -33.30 17.33
CA ALA A 30 -71.56 -32.54 18.45
C ALA A 30 -70.84 -33.47 19.45
N ASN A 31 -71.40 -34.65 19.75
CA ASN A 31 -70.76 -35.65 20.62
C ASN A 31 -69.47 -36.23 20.00
N LEU A 32 -69.31 -36.20 18.67
CA LEU A 32 -68.03 -36.55 18.06
C LEU A 32 -66.94 -35.54 18.44
N ALA A 33 -67.30 -34.26 18.60
CA ALA A 33 -66.35 -33.21 18.99
C ALA A 33 -65.75 -33.44 20.38
N GLU A 34 -66.47 -34.06 21.31
CA GLU A 34 -65.96 -34.40 22.66
C GLU A 34 -64.72 -35.29 22.61
N ASN A 35 -64.59 -36.12 21.57
CA ASN A 35 -63.50 -37.08 21.41
C ASN A 35 -62.37 -36.58 20.49
N ILE A 36 -62.50 -35.40 19.90
CA ILE A 36 -61.43 -34.79 19.10
C ILE A 36 -60.39 -34.19 20.04
N SER A 37 -59.11 -34.46 19.78
CA SER A 37 -58.00 -33.85 20.52
C SER A 37 -57.95 -32.33 20.31
N ASP A 38 -57.63 -31.58 21.35
CA ASP A 38 -57.43 -30.12 21.27
C ASP A 38 -56.28 -29.72 20.31
N ALA A 39 -55.38 -30.66 20.00
CA ALA A 39 -54.36 -30.47 18.97
C ALA A 39 -54.97 -30.28 17.56
N ASP A 40 -56.16 -30.82 17.32
CA ASP A 40 -56.82 -30.95 16.02
C ASP A 40 -57.97 -29.91 15.84
N ALA A 41 -57.70 -28.67 16.24
CA ALA A 41 -58.67 -27.57 16.27
C ALA A 41 -59.44 -27.35 14.95
N ALA A 42 -58.82 -27.64 13.80
CA ALA A 42 -59.46 -27.56 12.49
C ALA A 42 -60.69 -28.51 12.37
N ARG A 43 -60.65 -29.69 12.99
CA ARG A 43 -61.77 -30.64 13.00
C ARG A 43 -62.90 -30.20 13.94
N LEU A 44 -62.57 -29.54 15.05
CA LEU A 44 -63.57 -28.93 15.92
C LEU A 44 -64.30 -27.79 15.19
N GLU A 45 -63.58 -26.99 14.39
CA GLU A 45 -64.16 -25.94 13.55
C GLU A 45 -65.06 -26.51 12.45
N GLU A 46 -64.68 -27.64 11.83
CA GLU A 46 -65.52 -28.35 10.87
C GLU A 46 -66.85 -28.80 11.49
N VAL A 47 -66.81 -29.37 12.70
CA VAL A 47 -68.03 -29.73 13.44
C VAL A 47 -68.86 -28.50 13.78
N LEU A 48 -68.24 -27.41 14.23
CA LEU A 48 -68.94 -26.16 14.53
C LEU A 48 -69.68 -25.61 13.32
N ASN A 49 -69.03 -25.60 12.15
CA ASN A 49 -69.63 -25.15 10.90
C ASN A 49 -70.88 -25.97 10.52
N ILE A 50 -70.88 -27.28 10.80
CA ILE A 50 -72.04 -28.16 10.58
C ILE A 50 -73.19 -27.83 11.54
N LEU A 51 -72.89 -27.56 12.82
CA LEU A 51 -73.90 -27.16 13.80
C LEU A 51 -74.50 -25.79 13.46
N ASP A 52 -73.67 -24.82 13.06
CA ASP A 52 -74.09 -23.48 12.65
C ASP A 52 -74.98 -23.52 11.40
N ALA A 53 -74.63 -24.34 10.41
CA ALA A 53 -75.48 -24.57 9.24
C ALA A 53 -76.83 -25.24 9.63
N GLY A 54 -76.81 -26.10 10.65
CA GLY A 54 -77.99 -26.78 11.17
C GLY A 54 -79.03 -25.87 11.82
N MET A 55 -78.61 -24.73 12.37
CA MET A 55 -79.51 -23.75 13.00
C MET A 55 -80.59 -23.23 12.03
N TYR A 56 -80.32 -23.25 10.72
CA TYR A 56 -81.26 -22.83 9.68
C TYR A 56 -82.17 -23.98 9.17
N LYS A 57 -82.00 -25.20 9.68
CA LYS A 57 -82.68 -26.41 9.18
C LYS A 57 -83.56 -27.10 10.21
N VAL A 58 -83.26 -26.94 11.50
CA VAL A 58 -84.08 -27.49 12.61
C VAL A 58 -85.36 -26.65 12.84
N GLN A 59 -86.34 -27.25 13.52
CA GLN A 59 -87.55 -26.52 13.92
C GLN A 59 -87.23 -25.48 15.00
N ALA A 60 -88.05 -24.43 15.07
CA ALA A 60 -87.80 -23.26 15.93
C ALA A 60 -87.74 -23.61 17.43
N ASP A 61 -88.47 -24.64 17.86
CA ASP A 61 -88.48 -25.16 19.23
C ASP A 61 -87.19 -25.92 19.61
N GLN A 62 -86.46 -26.45 18.62
CA GLN A 62 -85.20 -27.19 18.80
C GLN A 62 -83.95 -26.31 18.63
N MET A 63 -84.10 -25.10 18.06
CA MET A 63 -82.99 -24.15 17.86
C MET A 63 -82.19 -23.83 19.15
N PRO A 64 -82.81 -23.62 20.33
CA PRO A 64 -82.06 -23.30 21.55
C PRO A 64 -81.09 -24.42 21.99
N GLU A 65 -81.49 -25.68 21.81
CA GLU A 65 -80.67 -26.84 22.14
C GLU A 65 -79.45 -26.93 21.22
N LEU A 66 -79.63 -26.76 19.91
CA LEU A 66 -78.53 -26.74 18.95
C LEU A 66 -77.58 -25.55 19.17
N SER A 67 -78.13 -24.37 19.50
CA SER A 67 -77.35 -23.19 19.85
C SER A 67 -76.45 -23.43 21.06
N THR A 68 -76.94 -24.16 22.07
CA THR A 68 -76.17 -24.49 23.27
C THR A 68 -74.98 -25.39 22.95
N LEU A 69 -75.18 -26.39 22.07
CA LEU A 69 -74.10 -27.27 21.61
C LEU A 69 -73.04 -26.49 20.81
N ALA A 70 -73.47 -25.62 19.90
CA ALA A 70 -72.57 -24.78 19.12
C ALA A 70 -71.78 -23.79 20.01
N GLU A 71 -72.42 -23.16 21.00
CA GLU A 71 -71.74 -22.28 21.96
C GLU A 71 -70.71 -23.00 22.82
N SER A 72 -71.02 -24.22 23.29
CA SER A 72 -70.08 -25.04 24.04
C SER A 72 -68.82 -25.32 23.22
N LEU A 73 -68.99 -25.69 21.96
CA LEU A 73 -67.87 -25.96 21.04
C LEU A 73 -67.08 -24.69 20.70
N ARG A 74 -67.75 -23.54 20.49
CA ARG A 74 -67.11 -22.23 20.31
C ARG A 74 -66.23 -21.87 21.50
N LYS A 75 -66.74 -22.01 22.73
CA LYS A 75 -65.97 -21.73 23.96
C LYS A 75 -64.71 -22.60 24.04
N ARG A 76 -64.82 -23.89 23.70
CA ARG A 76 -63.68 -24.80 23.66
C ARG A 76 -62.64 -24.39 22.62
N ILE A 77 -63.07 -24.09 21.38
CA ILE A 77 -62.16 -23.64 20.31
C ILE A 77 -61.42 -22.35 20.71
N SER A 78 -62.14 -21.38 21.29
CA SER A 78 -61.52 -20.13 21.77
C SER A 78 -60.47 -20.39 22.85
N SER A 79 -60.77 -21.24 23.84
CA SER A 79 -59.82 -21.60 24.90
C SER A 79 -58.55 -22.28 24.36
N ILE A 80 -58.68 -23.14 23.35
CA ILE A 80 -57.53 -23.78 22.68
C ILE A 80 -56.66 -22.74 21.97
N ARG A 81 -57.28 -21.78 21.27
CA ARG A 81 -56.55 -20.71 20.56
C ARG A 81 -55.80 -19.80 21.54
N GLU A 82 -56.43 -19.40 22.63
CA GLU A 82 -55.80 -18.61 23.70
C GLU A 82 -54.61 -19.35 24.32
N THR A 83 -54.76 -20.66 24.59
CA THR A 83 -53.68 -21.48 25.15
C THR A 83 -52.50 -21.61 24.18
N LYS A 84 -52.76 -21.86 22.89
CA LYS A 84 -51.69 -21.95 21.87
C LYS A 84 -50.96 -20.62 21.66
N LEU A 85 -51.66 -19.49 21.75
CA LEU A 85 -51.04 -18.17 21.67
C LEU A 85 -50.13 -17.93 22.87
N ALA A 86 -50.61 -18.21 24.09
CA ALA A 86 -49.82 -18.08 25.30
C ALA A 86 -48.58 -19.01 25.30
N GLU A 87 -48.69 -20.24 24.80
CA GLU A 87 -47.56 -21.14 24.63
C GLU A 87 -46.53 -20.63 23.62
N ALA A 88 -46.97 -20.00 22.53
CA ALA A 88 -46.09 -19.42 21.52
C ALA A 88 -45.34 -18.19 22.08
N GLU A 89 -46.05 -17.31 22.79
CA GLU A 89 -45.47 -16.16 23.49
C GLU A 89 -44.45 -16.61 24.55
N GLN A 90 -44.78 -17.63 25.34
CA GLN A 90 -43.87 -18.16 26.35
C GLN A 90 -42.63 -18.82 25.74
N LYS A 91 -42.76 -19.53 24.61
CA LYS A 91 -41.62 -20.08 23.86
C LYS A 91 -40.73 -18.99 23.31
N GLN A 92 -41.31 -17.92 22.78
CA GLN A 92 -40.57 -16.77 22.27
C GLN A 92 -39.80 -16.07 23.39
N GLN A 93 -40.45 -15.76 24.52
CA GLN A 93 -39.81 -15.16 25.69
C GLN A 93 -38.66 -16.03 26.23
N LYS A 94 -38.86 -17.36 26.30
CA LYS A 94 -37.80 -18.28 26.75
C LYS A 94 -36.60 -18.27 25.81
N ALA A 95 -36.83 -18.25 24.48
CA ALA A 95 -35.76 -18.19 23.49
C ALA A 95 -34.99 -16.86 23.55
N GLU A 96 -35.68 -15.73 23.73
CA GLU A 96 -35.07 -14.41 23.94
C GLU A 96 -34.22 -14.38 25.22
N GLN A 97 -34.70 -15.00 26.30
CA GLN A 97 -33.99 -15.05 27.57
C GLN A 97 -32.76 -15.97 27.52
N GLU A 98 -32.83 -17.12 26.84
CA GLU A 98 -31.68 -17.98 26.57
C GLU A 98 -30.61 -17.26 25.72
N LEU A 99 -31.04 -16.48 24.71
CA LEU A 99 -30.14 -15.66 23.91
C LEU A 99 -29.46 -14.56 24.74
N GLN A 100 -30.21 -13.84 25.58
CA GLN A 100 -29.66 -12.83 26.49
C GLN A 100 -28.63 -13.44 27.46
N ASN A 101 -28.92 -14.61 28.05
CA ASN A 101 -27.98 -15.30 28.94
C ASN A 101 -26.69 -15.70 28.22
N THR A 102 -26.81 -16.26 27.01
CA THR A 102 -25.65 -16.67 26.20
C THR A 102 -24.78 -15.46 25.83
N LEU A 103 -25.40 -14.36 25.41
CA LEU A 103 -24.68 -13.13 25.07
C LEU A 103 -24.03 -12.46 26.29
N ALA A 104 -24.65 -12.54 27.48
CA ALA A 104 -24.04 -12.05 28.72
C ALA A 104 -22.76 -12.83 29.07
N GLU A 105 -22.75 -14.15 28.87
CA GLU A 105 -21.54 -14.97 29.06
C GLU A 105 -20.47 -14.67 28.01
N GLN A 106 -20.85 -14.53 26.73
CA GLN A 106 -19.92 -14.17 25.66
C GLN A 106 -19.34 -12.78 25.85
N TRP A 107 -20.12 -11.83 26.37
CA TRP A 107 -19.65 -10.48 26.66
C TRP A 107 -18.55 -10.44 27.71
N LYS A 108 -18.64 -11.28 28.76
CA LYS A 108 -17.55 -11.42 29.73
C LYS A 108 -16.25 -11.91 29.09
N LYS A 109 -16.35 -12.74 28.05
CA LYS A 109 -15.15 -13.19 27.29
C LYS A 109 -14.54 -12.10 26.42
N LEU A 110 -15.24 -10.99 26.18
CA LEU A 110 -14.72 -9.82 25.47
C LEU A 110 -13.87 -8.90 26.35
N GLU A 111 -13.66 -9.20 27.63
CA GLU A 111 -12.77 -8.41 28.49
C GLU A 111 -11.30 -8.51 28.07
N THR A 112 -10.95 -9.56 27.33
CA THR A 112 -9.62 -9.78 26.77
C THR A 112 -9.64 -9.76 25.24
N PRO A 113 -8.67 -9.11 24.57
CA PRO A 113 -8.53 -9.20 23.13
C PRO A 113 -8.30 -10.63 22.66
N GLY A 114 -8.91 -11.02 21.53
CA GLY A 114 -8.85 -12.39 21.03
C GLY A 114 -9.14 -12.48 19.53
N ASN A 115 -9.93 -13.47 19.12
CA ASN A 115 -10.34 -13.61 17.73
C ASN A 115 -11.27 -12.46 17.33
N TYR A 116 -10.73 -11.45 16.64
CA TYR A 116 -11.50 -10.26 16.24
C TYR A 116 -12.80 -10.59 15.52
N GLN A 117 -12.85 -11.63 14.68
CA GLN A 117 -14.05 -11.99 13.92
C GLN A 117 -15.18 -12.48 14.83
N GLU A 118 -14.84 -13.31 15.81
CA GLU A 118 -15.78 -13.78 16.83
C GLU A 118 -16.27 -12.60 17.68
N GLN A 119 -15.35 -11.74 18.12
CA GLN A 119 -15.65 -10.60 18.96
C GLN A 119 -16.55 -9.57 18.26
N ILE A 120 -16.30 -9.29 16.97
CA ILE A 120 -17.14 -8.43 16.12
C ILE A 120 -18.57 -9.00 16.04
N THR A 121 -18.70 -10.31 15.85
CA THR A 121 -20.01 -10.98 15.74
C THR A 121 -20.80 -10.82 17.04
N VAL A 122 -20.16 -11.02 18.20
CA VAL A 122 -20.80 -10.84 19.51
C VAL A 122 -21.25 -9.38 19.72
N CYS A 123 -20.41 -8.40 19.36
CA CYS A 123 -20.78 -6.99 19.46
C CYS A 123 -21.96 -6.61 18.54
N GLN A 124 -22.01 -7.14 17.31
CA GLN A 124 -23.11 -6.90 16.38
C GLN A 124 -24.43 -7.48 16.90
N GLN A 125 -24.40 -8.71 17.43
CA GLN A 125 -25.58 -9.35 18.03
C GLN A 125 -26.07 -8.58 19.27
N ARG A 126 -25.16 -8.11 20.12
CA ARG A 126 -25.52 -7.31 21.30
C ARG A 126 -26.11 -5.95 20.93
N LEU A 127 -25.57 -5.27 19.92
CA LEU A 127 -26.14 -4.00 19.45
C LEU A 127 -27.58 -4.15 18.96
N ALA A 128 -27.88 -5.24 18.25
CA ALA A 128 -29.24 -5.52 17.78
C ALA A 128 -30.25 -5.70 18.93
N LEU A 129 -29.84 -6.31 20.04
CA LEU A 129 -30.68 -6.44 21.24
C LEU A 129 -30.81 -5.11 21.99
N LEU A 130 -29.70 -4.40 22.21
CA LEU A 130 -29.72 -3.13 22.96
C LEU A 130 -30.55 -2.04 22.28
N GLN A 131 -30.67 -2.08 20.95
CA GLN A 131 -31.56 -1.20 20.19
C GLN A 131 -33.05 -1.42 20.51
N GLN A 132 -33.43 -2.59 21.00
CA GLN A 132 -34.80 -2.90 21.42
C GLN A 132 -35.07 -2.43 22.86
N ASP A 133 -34.05 -2.47 23.72
CA ASP A 133 -34.15 -2.18 25.16
C ASP A 133 -33.91 -0.70 25.53
N ASN A 134 -33.52 0.16 24.58
CA ASN A 134 -33.25 1.61 24.78
C ASN A 134 -32.18 1.96 25.85
N ASP A 135 -31.25 1.05 26.16
CA ASP A 135 -30.12 1.35 27.06
C ASP A 135 -28.99 2.10 26.32
N GLU A 136 -29.05 3.44 26.35
CA GLU A 136 -28.06 4.31 25.70
C GLU A 136 -26.61 4.09 26.19
N THR A 137 -26.42 3.72 27.45
CA THR A 137 -25.06 3.60 28.04
C THR A 137 -24.36 2.36 27.52
N GLU A 138 -25.04 1.22 27.58
CA GLU A 138 -24.52 -0.04 27.04
C GLU A 138 -24.44 -0.02 25.51
N LEU A 139 -25.34 0.68 24.83
CA LEU A 139 -25.29 0.87 23.39
C LEU A 139 -24.06 1.67 22.97
N LYS A 140 -23.75 2.77 23.67
CA LYS A 140 -22.53 3.56 23.43
C LYS A 140 -21.27 2.72 23.66
N LYS A 141 -21.21 1.99 24.78
CA LYS A 141 -20.07 1.10 25.11
C LYS A 141 -19.85 0.02 24.06
N THR A 142 -20.92 -0.64 23.63
CA THR A 142 -20.87 -1.72 22.62
C THR A 142 -20.49 -1.18 21.25
N SER A 143 -21.00 -0.01 20.87
CA SER A 143 -20.64 0.67 19.62
C SER A 143 -19.16 1.09 19.58
N SER A 144 -18.64 1.64 20.69
CA SER A 144 -17.22 1.97 20.81
C SER A 144 -16.33 0.72 20.70
N LEU A 145 -16.70 -0.39 21.35
CA LEU A 145 -15.96 -1.64 21.25
C LEU A 145 -16.00 -2.22 19.84
N LEU A 146 -17.16 -2.21 19.17
CA LEU A 146 -17.26 -2.66 17.78
C LEU A 146 -16.38 -1.84 16.83
N THR A 147 -16.41 -0.51 16.98
CA THR A 147 -15.58 0.42 16.19
C THR A 147 -14.09 0.10 16.39
N TYR A 148 -13.68 -0.11 17.64
CA TYR A 148 -12.33 -0.54 17.96
C TYR A 148 -11.99 -1.87 17.27
N LEU A 149 -12.81 -2.90 17.43
CA LEU A 149 -12.51 -4.24 16.93
C LEU A 149 -12.39 -4.28 15.40
N LEU A 150 -13.27 -3.57 14.70
CA LEU A 150 -13.21 -3.43 13.23
C LEU A 150 -11.91 -2.76 12.80
N GLY A 151 -11.52 -1.67 13.47
CA GLY A 151 -10.27 -0.98 13.16
C GLY A 151 -9.03 -1.81 13.49
N ALA A 152 -9.00 -2.46 14.65
CA ALA A 152 -7.91 -3.34 15.07
C ALA A 152 -7.75 -4.53 14.10
N ASN A 153 -8.85 -5.14 13.66
CA ASN A 153 -8.82 -6.22 12.67
C ASN A 153 -8.24 -5.74 11.32
N ASN A 154 -8.62 -4.56 10.85
CA ASN A 154 -8.08 -3.99 9.61
C ASN A 154 -6.57 -3.72 9.71
N ILE A 155 -6.11 -3.20 10.86
CA ILE A 155 -4.70 -2.97 11.14
C ILE A 155 -3.93 -4.30 11.17
N GLU A 156 -4.45 -5.31 11.87
CA GLU A 156 -3.83 -6.64 11.96
C GLU A 156 -3.70 -7.30 10.59
N ASN A 157 -4.78 -7.29 9.80
CA ASN A 157 -4.79 -7.87 8.45
C ASN A 157 -3.85 -7.14 7.48
N ALA A 158 -3.53 -5.87 7.75
CA ALA A 158 -2.53 -5.12 6.98
C ALA A 158 -1.09 -5.45 7.43
N ILE A 159 -0.82 -5.51 8.73
CA ILE A 159 0.53 -5.67 9.29
C ILE A 159 1.00 -7.13 9.23
N HIS A 160 0.13 -8.09 9.59
CA HIS A 160 0.54 -9.48 9.75
C HIS A 160 1.17 -10.10 8.49
N PRO A 161 0.61 -9.90 7.28
CA PRO A 161 1.25 -10.41 6.05
C PRO A 161 2.59 -9.74 5.76
N ILE A 162 2.75 -8.46 6.12
CA ILE A 162 4.00 -7.71 5.95
C ILE A 162 5.08 -8.26 6.88
N GLU A 163 4.75 -8.50 8.15
CA GLU A 163 5.66 -9.12 9.11
C GLU A 163 6.12 -10.51 8.64
N GLN A 164 5.20 -11.32 8.12
CA GLN A 164 5.54 -12.63 7.57
C GLN A 164 6.49 -12.50 6.38
N ALA A 165 6.18 -11.62 5.42
CA ALA A 165 7.02 -11.40 4.23
C ALA A 165 8.44 -10.96 4.62
N LEU A 166 8.56 -9.98 5.52
CA LEU A 166 9.84 -9.45 5.99
C LEU A 166 10.66 -10.46 6.81
N ASN A 167 10.01 -11.38 7.52
CA ASN A 167 10.70 -12.38 8.37
C ASN A 167 11.08 -13.66 7.61
N GLN A 168 10.36 -14.02 6.55
CA GLN A 168 10.58 -15.28 5.83
C GLN A 168 11.78 -15.25 4.87
N ASN A 169 12.58 -14.17 4.85
CA ASN A 169 13.69 -13.97 3.90
C ASN A 169 13.28 -14.28 2.44
N GLN A 170 11.99 -14.06 2.11
CA GLN A 170 11.56 -14.10 0.73
C GLN A 170 12.33 -13.02 -0.02
N PHE A 171 12.65 -13.27 -1.28
CA PHE A 171 13.30 -12.26 -2.10
C PHE A 171 12.31 -11.12 -2.34
N ILE A 172 12.44 -10.04 -1.57
CA ILE A 172 11.61 -8.83 -1.69
C ILE A 172 12.35 -7.85 -2.59
N ASP A 173 11.66 -7.41 -3.64
CA ASP A 173 12.19 -6.40 -4.55
C ASP A 173 11.80 -4.97 -4.18
N MET A 174 12.37 -4.01 -4.91
CA MET A 174 12.21 -2.59 -4.61
C MET A 174 10.75 -2.12 -4.76
N ASP A 175 10.03 -2.60 -5.78
CA ASP A 175 8.61 -2.27 -5.99
C ASP A 175 7.75 -2.84 -4.85
N GLN A 176 8.04 -4.07 -4.42
CA GLN A 176 7.40 -4.68 -3.27
C GLN A 176 7.69 -3.93 -1.98
N LEU A 177 8.93 -3.44 -1.78
CA LEU A 177 9.28 -2.60 -0.63
C LEU A 177 8.54 -1.25 -0.64
N ASP A 178 8.28 -0.67 -1.82
CA ASP A 178 7.46 0.54 -1.95
C ASP A 178 5.99 0.28 -1.64
N ILE A 179 5.43 -0.84 -2.13
CA ILE A 179 4.08 -1.28 -1.77
C ILE A 179 3.95 -1.55 -0.26
N ILE A 180 4.94 -2.21 0.33
CA ILE A 180 5.00 -2.47 1.78
C ILE A 180 5.03 -1.15 2.54
N ALA A 181 5.88 -0.19 2.14
CA ALA A 181 5.95 1.12 2.78
C ALA A 181 4.60 1.87 2.73
N ALA A 182 3.92 1.87 1.59
CA ALA A 182 2.60 2.50 1.45
C ALA A 182 1.53 1.83 2.35
N LYS A 183 1.55 0.49 2.45
CA LYS A 183 0.67 -0.25 3.35
C LYS A 183 0.95 0.04 4.82
N LEU A 184 2.22 0.14 5.22
CA LEU A 184 2.62 0.50 6.59
C LEU A 184 2.14 1.91 6.94
N GLN A 185 2.30 2.88 6.03
CA GLN A 185 1.80 4.24 6.22
C GLN A 185 0.27 4.28 6.39
N SER A 186 -0.45 3.46 5.60
CA SER A 186 -1.90 3.32 5.72
C SER A 186 -2.32 2.69 7.06
N ALA A 187 -1.61 1.65 7.51
CA ALA A 187 -1.84 1.01 8.82
C ALA A 187 -1.52 1.96 9.99
N TYR A 188 -0.49 2.81 9.85
CA TYR A 188 -0.14 3.81 10.84
C TYR A 188 -1.22 4.88 10.96
N ALA A 189 -1.71 5.40 9.82
CA ALA A 189 -2.82 6.33 9.80
C ALA A 189 -4.10 5.73 10.43
N ALA A 190 -4.42 4.47 10.12
CA ALA A 190 -5.53 3.76 10.75
C ALA A 190 -5.34 3.62 12.27
N THR A 191 -4.12 3.36 12.73
CA THR A 191 -3.78 3.27 14.17
C THR A 191 -3.99 4.62 14.87
N ILE A 192 -3.53 5.73 14.28
CA ILE A 192 -3.74 7.08 14.82
C ILE A 192 -5.23 7.42 14.89
N ASN A 193 -5.98 7.13 13.81
CA ASN A 193 -7.42 7.37 13.79
C ASN A 193 -8.12 6.59 14.91
N LEU A 194 -7.74 5.33 15.15
CA LEU A 194 -8.31 4.56 16.25
C LEU A 194 -7.96 5.13 17.63
N MET A 195 -6.72 5.60 17.81
CA MET A 195 -6.28 6.24 19.05
C MET A 195 -7.00 7.57 19.32
N SER A 196 -7.57 8.22 18.29
CA SER A 196 -8.31 9.49 18.43
C SER A 196 -9.75 9.31 18.91
N HIS A 197 -10.29 8.09 18.87
CA HIS A 197 -11.62 7.80 19.39
C HIS A 197 -11.66 7.80 20.92
N ASP A 198 -12.82 8.11 21.49
CA ASP A 198 -13.06 7.97 22.93
C ASP A 198 -13.17 6.48 23.29
N LEU A 199 -12.07 5.95 23.83
CA LEU A 199 -11.95 4.56 24.27
C LEU A 199 -12.16 4.41 25.80
N SER A 200 -12.64 5.44 26.50
CA SER A 200 -12.84 5.39 27.96
C SER A 200 -13.87 4.34 28.39
N ALA A 201 -14.78 3.96 27.49
CA ALA A 201 -15.83 2.99 27.75
C ALA A 201 -15.39 1.51 27.55
N ILE A 202 -14.21 1.26 26.97
CA ILE A 202 -13.75 -0.10 26.64
C ILE A 202 -12.66 -0.60 27.61
N PRO A 203 -12.50 -1.92 27.82
CA PRO A 203 -11.48 -2.47 28.72
C PRO A 203 -10.05 -2.01 28.34
N GLU A 204 -9.22 -1.68 29.34
CA GLU A 204 -7.86 -1.14 29.15
C GLU A 204 -6.93 -2.02 28.30
N ALA A 205 -7.18 -3.33 28.23
CA ALA A 205 -6.42 -4.25 27.40
C ALA A 205 -6.46 -3.90 25.90
N TYR A 206 -7.54 -3.28 25.42
CA TYR A 206 -7.71 -2.90 24.02
C TYR A 206 -6.91 -1.63 23.66
N PRO A 207 -7.01 -0.49 24.39
CA PRO A 207 -6.10 0.64 24.17
C PRO A 207 -4.62 0.26 24.28
N ALA A 208 -4.25 -0.69 25.14
CA ALA A 208 -2.87 -1.17 25.25
C ALA A 208 -2.37 -1.85 23.96
N GLN A 209 -3.22 -2.58 23.24
CA GLN A 209 -2.88 -3.18 21.94
C GLN A 209 -2.56 -2.15 20.86
N LEU A 210 -3.16 -0.95 20.90
CA LEU A 210 -2.85 0.10 19.92
C LEU A 210 -1.38 0.53 19.96
N LYS A 211 -0.78 0.55 21.16
CA LYS A 211 0.66 0.79 21.32
C LYS A 211 1.49 -0.36 20.73
N GLN A 212 0.99 -1.60 20.84
CA GLN A 212 1.65 -2.75 20.22
C GLN A 212 1.61 -2.68 18.70
N PHE A 213 0.48 -2.27 18.09
CA PHE A 213 0.41 -2.03 16.64
C PHE A 213 1.41 -0.97 16.19
N ALA A 214 1.45 0.18 16.88
CA ALA A 214 2.41 1.24 16.55
C ALA A 214 3.87 0.74 16.59
N ASN A 215 4.24 -0.07 17.59
CA ASN A 215 5.58 -0.65 17.69
C ASN A 215 5.86 -1.69 16.59
N ARG A 216 4.88 -2.52 16.23
CA ARG A 216 4.99 -3.51 15.14
C ARG A 216 5.17 -2.83 13.78
N ILE A 217 4.36 -1.80 13.50
CA ILE A 217 4.49 -0.98 12.28
C ILE A 217 5.90 -0.40 12.20
N ARG A 218 6.36 0.27 13.27
CA ARG A 218 7.70 0.89 13.31
C ARG A 218 8.81 -0.13 13.09
N THR A 219 8.66 -1.34 13.62
CA THR A 219 9.63 -2.43 13.41
C THR A 219 9.67 -2.85 11.94
N CYS A 220 8.51 -2.95 11.29
CA CYS A 220 8.42 -3.26 9.86
C CYS A 220 8.95 -2.13 8.97
N GLU A 221 8.68 -0.86 9.32
CA GLU A 221 9.22 0.31 8.63
C GLU A 221 10.75 0.29 8.66
N THR A 222 11.33 0.09 9.85
CA THR A 222 12.79 0.03 10.02
C THR A 222 13.40 -1.08 9.17
N LYS A 223 12.81 -2.28 9.16
CA LYS A 223 13.27 -3.40 8.31
C LYS A 223 13.13 -3.09 6.82
N THR A 224 12.04 -2.45 6.42
CA THR A 224 11.79 -2.06 5.04
C THR A 224 12.86 -1.05 4.59
N ASP A 225 13.12 -0.02 5.38
CA ASP A 225 14.14 0.99 5.11
C ASP A 225 15.55 0.40 5.06
N ASP A 226 15.87 -0.54 5.96
CA ASP A 226 17.16 -1.25 5.93
C ASP A 226 17.33 -2.08 4.65
N LEU A 227 16.26 -2.76 4.19
CA LEU A 227 16.29 -3.51 2.94
C LEU A 227 16.44 -2.58 1.72
N LYS A 228 15.71 -1.45 1.70
CA LYS A 228 15.85 -0.42 0.66
C LYS A 228 17.27 0.14 0.62
N ALA A 229 17.84 0.45 1.78
CA ALA A 229 19.19 0.98 1.88
C ALA A 229 20.24 -0.03 1.41
N LYS A 230 20.13 -1.31 1.83
CA LYS A 230 21.00 -2.40 1.33
C LYS A 230 20.91 -2.55 -0.17
N PHE A 231 19.69 -2.48 -0.70
CA PHE A 231 19.44 -2.58 -2.13
C PHE A 231 20.14 -1.44 -2.89
N MET A 232 19.94 -0.19 -2.45
CA MET A 232 20.60 0.98 -3.04
C MET A 232 22.12 0.94 -2.91
N GLN A 233 22.67 0.40 -1.82
CA GLN A 233 24.11 0.20 -1.65
C GLN A 233 24.67 -0.79 -2.66
N GLN A 234 24.00 -1.92 -2.90
CA GLN A 234 24.42 -2.89 -3.91
C GLN A 234 24.49 -2.26 -5.31
N VAL A 235 23.47 -1.47 -5.65
CA VAL A 235 23.44 -0.72 -6.92
C VAL A 235 24.60 0.27 -7.00
N PHE A 236 24.83 1.05 -5.95
CA PHE A 236 25.95 1.99 -5.86
C PHE A 236 27.29 1.27 -6.08
N ASP A 237 27.50 0.13 -5.43
CA ASP A 237 28.74 -0.64 -5.51
C ASP A 237 28.97 -1.26 -6.89
N CYS A 238 27.91 -1.73 -7.55
CA CYS A 238 27.99 -2.23 -8.92
C CYS A 238 28.40 -1.12 -9.91
N VAL A 239 27.82 0.07 -9.77
CA VAL A 239 28.22 1.24 -10.58
C VAL A 239 29.66 1.67 -10.24
N TYR A 240 30.04 1.66 -8.97
CA TYR A 240 31.39 2.04 -8.54
C TYR A 240 32.47 1.06 -9.03
N THR A 241 32.16 -0.22 -9.21
CA THR A 241 33.11 -1.25 -9.65
C THR A 241 32.96 -1.62 -11.13
N ASP A 242 32.10 -0.92 -11.87
CA ASP A 242 31.79 -1.20 -13.27
C ASP A 242 31.29 -2.64 -13.50
N SER A 243 30.65 -3.23 -12.48
CA SER A 243 30.11 -4.59 -12.48
C SER A 243 28.58 -4.60 -12.66
N ILE A 244 28.06 -3.67 -13.46
CA ILE A 244 26.62 -3.49 -13.72
C ILE A 244 25.97 -4.77 -14.27
N ASP A 245 26.73 -5.62 -14.97
CA ASP A 245 26.25 -6.91 -15.46
C ASP A 245 25.83 -7.90 -14.37
N SER A 246 26.34 -7.70 -13.14
CA SER A 246 25.97 -8.49 -11.96
C SER A 246 24.63 -8.05 -11.34
N LEU A 247 24.07 -6.92 -11.77
CA LEU A 247 22.73 -6.49 -11.35
C LEU A 247 21.66 -7.31 -12.07
N PRO A 248 20.52 -7.60 -11.40
CA PRO A 248 19.37 -8.23 -12.05
C PRO A 248 18.87 -7.40 -13.26
N GLU A 249 18.48 -8.06 -14.36
CA GLU A 249 18.06 -7.46 -15.65
C GLU A 249 17.12 -6.25 -15.53
N ARG A 250 16.16 -6.30 -14.61
CA ARG A 250 15.17 -5.22 -14.39
C ARG A 250 15.77 -3.91 -13.87
N PHE A 251 16.97 -3.94 -13.29
CA PHE A 251 17.70 -2.75 -12.91
C PHE A 251 18.55 -2.24 -14.07
N LYS A 252 19.09 -3.14 -14.90
CA LYS A 252 19.78 -2.76 -16.13
C LYS A 252 18.89 -1.85 -16.99
N SER A 253 17.59 -2.16 -17.12
CA SER A 253 16.63 -1.32 -17.87
C SER A 253 16.37 0.06 -17.27
N GLN A 254 16.39 0.22 -15.94
CA GLN A 254 16.31 1.53 -15.29
C GLN A 254 17.60 2.35 -15.48
N PHE A 255 18.73 1.68 -15.72
CA PHE A 255 20.03 2.32 -15.99
C PHE A 255 20.37 2.50 -17.47
N ASN A 256 19.60 1.89 -18.39
CA ASN A 256 19.67 2.14 -19.83
C ASN A 256 19.41 3.60 -20.22
N MET A 257 18.89 4.43 -19.31
CA MET A 257 18.77 5.89 -19.51
C MET A 257 20.12 6.62 -19.60
N PHE A 258 21.25 5.97 -19.31
CA PHE A 258 22.57 6.61 -19.26
C PHE A 258 23.61 6.00 -20.20
N ASP A 259 23.13 5.27 -21.22
CA ASP A 259 23.90 4.63 -22.31
C ASP A 259 23.93 5.47 -23.59
N GLU A 260 23.68 6.79 -23.49
CA GLU A 260 24.03 7.69 -24.58
C GLU A 260 25.55 7.62 -24.77
N ALA A 261 25.96 6.97 -25.86
CA ALA A 261 27.32 6.92 -26.34
C ALA A 261 27.76 8.34 -26.74
N ILE A 262 28.06 9.18 -25.75
CA ILE A 262 28.74 10.44 -25.99
C ILE A 262 30.15 10.03 -26.46
N PRO A 263 30.53 10.37 -27.70
CA PRO A 263 31.80 9.95 -28.27
C PRO A 263 32.94 10.41 -27.37
N LEU A 264 33.79 9.47 -26.99
CA LEU A 264 35.04 9.76 -26.28
C LEU A 264 35.99 10.37 -27.32
N ASN A 265 36.05 11.70 -27.36
CA ASN A 265 36.94 12.45 -28.23
C ASN A 265 37.96 13.19 -27.37
N GLY A 266 39.24 13.02 -27.65
CA GLY A 266 40.34 13.71 -26.95
C GLY A 266 41.56 12.83 -26.69
N GLY A 267 42.55 13.38 -25.97
CA GLY A 267 43.71 12.62 -25.49
C GLY A 267 43.32 11.51 -24.50
N GLU A 268 44.27 10.65 -24.15
CA GLU A 268 44.06 9.54 -23.19
C GLU A 268 43.54 10.03 -21.84
N LEU A 269 44.08 11.15 -21.33
CA LEU A 269 43.66 11.74 -20.06
C LEU A 269 42.24 12.31 -20.15
N THR A 270 41.90 13.00 -21.24
CA THR A 270 40.55 13.52 -21.47
C THR A 270 39.51 12.42 -21.58
N THR A 271 39.81 11.33 -22.28
CA THR A 271 38.96 10.14 -22.37
C THR A 271 38.68 9.57 -20.97
N ARG A 272 39.73 9.39 -20.16
CA ARG A 272 39.61 8.87 -18.80
C ARG A 272 38.85 9.83 -17.87
N LEU A 273 39.07 11.13 -17.98
CA LEU A 273 38.33 12.16 -17.24
C LEU A 273 36.83 12.13 -17.54
N GLN A 274 36.46 12.03 -18.82
CA GLN A 274 35.07 11.93 -19.24
C GLN A 274 34.41 10.67 -18.65
N LEU A 275 35.07 9.52 -18.69
CA LEU A 275 34.57 8.27 -18.09
C LEU A 275 34.35 8.40 -16.58
N LEU A 276 35.35 8.87 -15.83
CA LEU A 276 35.23 9.01 -14.37
C LEU A 276 34.22 10.08 -13.98
N SER A 277 34.09 11.16 -14.75
CA SER A 277 33.10 12.22 -14.49
C SER A 277 31.68 11.71 -14.72
N ARG A 278 31.45 10.90 -15.76
CA ARG A 278 30.16 10.20 -15.98
C ARG A 278 29.84 9.29 -14.80
N LYS A 279 30.81 8.49 -14.36
CA LYS A 279 30.67 7.61 -13.21
C LYS A 279 30.32 8.38 -11.93
N ALA A 280 31.00 9.49 -11.65
CA ALA A 280 30.72 10.34 -10.51
C ALA A 280 29.31 10.94 -10.56
N ALA A 281 28.85 11.38 -11.74
CA ALA A 281 27.49 11.88 -11.92
C ALA A 281 26.44 10.78 -11.65
N LYS A 282 26.67 9.56 -12.16
CA LYS A 282 25.81 8.39 -11.92
C LYS A 282 25.70 8.07 -10.42
N LEU A 283 26.84 8.01 -9.73
CA LEU A 283 26.87 7.73 -8.30
C LEU A 283 26.23 8.83 -7.45
N ASN A 284 26.41 10.11 -7.82
CA ASN A 284 25.77 11.23 -7.14
C ASN A 284 24.23 11.17 -7.21
N ALA A 285 23.68 10.72 -8.33
CA ALA A 285 22.22 10.58 -8.49
C ALA A 285 21.63 9.48 -7.58
N LEU A 286 22.44 8.51 -7.14
CA LEU A 286 22.00 7.41 -6.27
C LEU A 286 22.04 7.77 -4.78
N LEU A 287 22.86 8.75 -4.38
CA LEU A 287 23.03 9.12 -2.96
C LEU A 287 21.71 9.46 -2.23
N PRO A 288 20.74 10.19 -2.82
CA PRO A 288 19.48 10.50 -2.12
C PRO A 288 18.65 9.27 -1.75
N GLY A 289 18.81 8.15 -2.47
CA GLY A 289 18.10 6.90 -2.17
C GLY A 289 18.70 6.10 -1.02
N ILE A 290 19.89 6.48 -0.52
CA ILE A 290 20.57 5.80 0.59
C ILE A 290 20.16 6.47 1.91
N THR A 291 19.12 5.92 2.53
CA THR A 291 18.54 6.45 3.77
C THR A 291 19.31 6.07 5.03
N ASN A 292 20.10 4.98 4.99
CA ASN A 292 20.94 4.55 6.12
C ASN A 292 22.21 5.42 6.23
N ASN A 293 22.36 6.14 7.35
CA ASN A 293 23.46 7.07 7.56
C ASN A 293 24.86 6.44 7.48
N ASN A 294 25.03 5.21 7.97
CA ASN A 294 26.32 4.52 7.93
C ASN A 294 26.71 4.17 6.49
N MET A 295 25.76 3.64 5.72
CA MET A 295 25.95 3.32 4.30
C MET A 295 26.18 4.59 3.47
N LEU A 296 25.45 5.67 3.77
CA LEU A 296 25.62 6.97 3.13
C LEU A 296 27.04 7.52 3.34
N LEU A 297 27.58 7.37 4.56
CA LEU A 297 28.95 7.79 4.87
C LEU A 297 29.99 6.99 4.06
N GLU A 298 29.80 5.68 3.91
CA GLU A 298 30.67 4.82 3.09
C GLU A 298 30.62 5.22 1.61
N CYS A 299 29.42 5.45 1.06
CA CYS A 299 29.24 5.88 -0.33
C CYS A 299 29.89 7.25 -0.57
N LYS A 300 29.76 8.20 0.38
CA LYS A 300 30.45 9.50 0.32
C LYS A 300 31.98 9.37 0.33
N LYS A 301 32.55 8.43 1.09
CA LYS A 301 34.01 8.16 1.04
C LYS A 301 34.46 7.68 -0.33
N LYS A 302 33.70 6.77 -0.96
CA LYS A 302 33.97 6.30 -2.32
C LYS A 302 33.87 7.44 -3.34
N MET A 303 32.86 8.30 -3.21
CA MET A 303 32.71 9.52 -4.02
C MET A 303 33.90 10.48 -3.87
N ASN A 304 34.33 10.75 -2.65
CA ASN A 304 35.47 11.64 -2.41
C ASN A 304 36.76 11.08 -3.02
N THR A 305 36.94 9.76 -2.99
CA THR A 305 38.07 9.09 -3.66
C THR A 305 38.02 9.33 -5.16
N LEU A 306 36.85 9.12 -5.79
CA LEU A 306 36.65 9.35 -7.22
C LEU A 306 36.85 10.83 -7.61
N SER A 307 36.36 11.77 -6.82
CA SER A 307 36.63 13.21 -7.03
C SER A 307 38.12 13.53 -6.96
N GLY A 308 38.85 12.94 -6.00
CA GLY A 308 40.30 13.10 -5.92
C GLY A 308 41.03 12.57 -7.16
N GLU A 309 40.58 11.45 -7.74
CA GLU A 309 41.11 10.93 -9.01
C GLU A 309 40.84 11.88 -10.19
N ILE A 310 39.63 12.42 -10.28
CA ILE A 310 39.26 13.41 -11.31
C ILE A 310 40.14 14.64 -11.20
N ASP A 311 40.31 15.21 -10.00
CA ASP A 311 41.15 16.39 -9.78
C ASP A 311 42.61 16.14 -10.16
N ASN A 312 43.14 14.96 -9.83
CA ASN A 312 44.50 14.57 -10.18
C ASN A 312 44.68 14.44 -11.69
N LEU A 313 43.70 13.86 -12.41
CA LEU A 313 43.73 13.77 -13.86
C LEU A 313 43.59 15.14 -14.54
N GLN A 314 42.78 16.05 -13.99
CA GLN A 314 42.69 17.42 -14.49
C GLN A 314 44.03 18.16 -14.36
N LYS A 315 44.72 17.98 -13.23
CA LYS A 315 46.08 18.51 -13.01
C LYS A 315 47.08 17.90 -13.99
N ALA A 316 47.05 16.58 -14.17
CA ALA A 316 47.94 15.88 -15.10
C ALA A 316 47.71 16.34 -16.55
N ARG A 317 46.45 16.50 -16.97
CA ARG A 317 46.09 17.01 -18.29
C ARG A 317 46.60 18.44 -18.51
N LYS A 318 46.39 19.32 -17.52
CA LYS A 318 46.94 20.69 -17.57
C LYS A 318 48.47 20.67 -17.67
N ALA A 319 49.15 19.81 -16.90
CA ALA A 319 50.60 19.68 -16.94
C ALA A 319 51.10 19.18 -18.31
N ALA A 320 50.42 18.20 -18.92
CA ALA A 320 50.73 17.72 -20.27
C ALA A 320 50.63 18.85 -21.31
N TYR A 321 49.59 19.68 -21.23
CA TYR A 321 49.46 20.88 -22.07
C TYR A 321 50.62 21.86 -21.85
N GLN A 322 50.98 22.16 -20.58
CA GLN A 322 52.10 23.04 -20.28
C GLN A 322 53.41 22.52 -20.88
N MET A 323 53.71 21.24 -20.69
CA MET A 323 54.92 20.62 -21.20
C MET A 323 55.01 20.70 -22.71
N TRP A 324 53.90 20.42 -23.41
CA TRP A 324 53.84 20.57 -24.86
C TRP A 324 54.08 22.01 -25.30
N ALA A 325 53.43 23.00 -24.67
CA ALA A 325 53.61 24.41 -25.02
C ALA A 325 55.05 24.86 -24.79
N VAL A 326 55.65 24.49 -23.66
CA VAL A 326 57.05 24.80 -23.32
C VAL A 326 58.02 24.12 -24.29
N ASP A 327 57.79 22.87 -24.68
CA ASP A 327 58.61 22.16 -25.67
C ASP A 327 58.60 22.88 -27.03
N LYS A 328 57.43 23.35 -27.48
CA LYS A 328 57.33 24.17 -28.71
C LYS A 328 58.09 25.47 -28.60
N CYS A 329 57.92 26.20 -27.50
CA CYS A 329 58.65 27.45 -27.29
C CYS A 329 60.17 27.23 -27.20
N LYS A 330 60.64 26.19 -26.48
CA LYS A 330 62.07 25.87 -26.38
C LYS A 330 62.68 25.53 -27.73
N THR A 331 62.02 24.66 -28.50
CA THR A 331 62.50 24.28 -29.84
C THR A 331 62.57 25.51 -30.76
N ALA A 332 61.60 26.42 -30.66
CA ALA A 332 61.61 27.69 -31.40
C ALA A 332 62.73 28.63 -30.96
N ILE A 333 63.03 28.70 -29.65
CA ILE A 333 64.16 29.47 -29.11
C ILE A 333 65.48 28.91 -29.64
N ASP A 334 65.69 27.59 -29.54
CA ASP A 334 66.89 26.93 -30.05
C ASP A 334 67.07 27.13 -31.57
N PHE A 335 65.97 27.22 -32.32
CA PHE A 335 66.00 27.56 -33.74
C PHE A 335 66.41 29.02 -33.96
N HIS A 336 65.76 29.97 -33.28
CA HIS A 336 66.10 31.39 -33.35
C HIS A 336 67.58 31.64 -33.02
N GLU A 337 68.11 31.02 -31.96
CA GLU A 337 69.52 31.18 -31.57
C GLU A 337 70.52 30.68 -32.62
N ARG A 338 70.10 29.74 -33.49
CA ARG A 338 70.92 29.23 -34.60
C ARG A 338 70.83 30.09 -35.86
N CYS A 339 69.77 30.87 -36.03
CA CYS A 339 69.59 31.76 -37.17
C CYS A 339 70.27 33.11 -36.88
N ASN A 340 71.45 33.35 -37.47
CA ASN A 340 72.11 34.65 -37.40
C ASN A 340 72.68 35.05 -38.78
N PRO A 341 72.13 36.08 -39.45
CA PRO A 341 71.05 36.96 -38.98
C PRO A 341 69.67 36.28 -39.01
N PHE A 342 68.85 36.56 -37.99
CA PHE A 342 67.43 36.20 -37.95
C PHE A 342 66.65 37.09 -38.93
N ASN A 343 65.69 36.53 -39.66
CA ASN A 343 64.92 37.26 -40.68
C ASN A 343 63.43 36.89 -40.69
N ASP A 344 62.65 37.58 -41.53
CA ASP A 344 61.21 37.37 -41.70
C ASP A 344 60.80 35.91 -42.01
N GLU A 345 61.57 35.16 -42.82
CA GLU A 345 61.27 33.76 -43.16
C GLU A 345 61.52 32.82 -41.97
N ASP A 346 62.51 33.13 -41.14
CA ASP A 346 62.78 32.42 -39.89
C ASP A 346 61.65 32.70 -38.87
N ALA A 347 61.15 33.94 -38.80
CA ALA A 347 60.01 34.30 -37.97
C ALA A 347 58.72 33.58 -38.40
N ASP A 348 58.46 33.47 -39.71
CA ASP A 348 57.36 32.67 -40.28
C ASP A 348 57.51 31.19 -39.94
N SER A 349 58.74 30.67 -39.93
CA SER A 349 59.04 29.29 -39.54
C SER A 349 58.76 29.06 -38.05
N ILE A 350 59.14 29.98 -37.16
CA ILE A 350 58.80 29.93 -35.72
C ILE A 350 57.29 29.90 -35.51
N MET A 351 56.56 30.76 -36.21
CA MET A 351 55.12 30.83 -36.09
C MET A 351 54.44 29.55 -36.60
N ASN A 352 54.79 29.12 -37.82
CA ASN A 352 54.06 28.10 -38.54
C ASN A 352 54.61 26.68 -38.34
N HIS A 353 55.92 26.50 -38.43
CA HIS A 353 56.56 25.18 -38.32
C HIS A 353 56.61 24.70 -36.87
N TYR A 354 56.98 25.58 -35.93
CA TYR A 354 57.03 25.25 -34.50
C TYR A 354 55.70 25.45 -33.78
N LYS A 355 54.65 25.85 -34.51
CA LYS A 355 53.25 25.91 -34.06
C LYS A 355 53.02 26.82 -32.86
N ILE A 356 53.79 27.88 -32.74
CA ILE A 356 53.64 28.87 -31.66
C ILE A 356 52.24 29.50 -31.69
N TYR A 357 51.64 29.66 -32.89
CA TYR A 357 50.28 30.20 -32.98
C TYR A 357 49.21 29.26 -32.41
N GLU A 358 49.46 27.95 -32.30
CA GLU A 358 48.47 26.98 -31.80
C GLU A 358 48.33 27.05 -30.27
N ILE A 359 49.25 27.74 -29.57
CA ILE A 359 49.25 27.85 -28.11
C ILE A 359 48.14 28.81 -27.65
N ASP A 360 47.29 28.31 -26.76
CA ASP A 360 46.30 29.09 -26.01
C ASP A 360 46.95 29.66 -24.74
N VAL A 361 47.19 30.97 -24.77
CA VAL A 361 47.81 31.70 -23.67
C VAL A 361 46.97 31.69 -22.39
N THR A 362 45.65 31.50 -22.49
CA THR A 362 44.77 31.49 -21.30
C THR A 362 44.96 30.24 -20.44
N LEU A 363 45.54 29.18 -21.02
CA LEU A 363 45.79 27.92 -20.34
C LEU A 363 47.18 27.86 -19.69
N LEU A 364 48.07 28.79 -20.00
CA LEU A 364 49.46 28.79 -19.51
C LEU A 364 49.56 29.19 -18.04
N THR A 365 50.50 28.58 -17.32
CA THR A 365 50.94 29.10 -16.02
C THR A 365 51.87 30.31 -16.22
N PRO A 366 52.10 31.15 -15.19
CA PRO A 366 52.99 32.30 -15.29
C PRO A 366 54.37 31.93 -15.86
N GLU A 367 54.94 30.80 -15.44
CA GLU A 367 56.26 30.34 -15.87
C GLU A 367 56.28 29.96 -17.36
N SER A 368 55.29 29.20 -17.84
CA SER A 368 55.17 28.85 -19.27
C SER A 368 54.88 30.08 -20.13
N MET A 369 54.12 31.04 -19.58
CA MET A 369 53.78 32.30 -20.24
C MET A 369 55.02 33.16 -20.50
N GLU A 370 55.96 33.24 -19.55
CA GLU A 370 57.22 33.98 -19.74
C GLU A 370 58.02 33.45 -20.94
N ILE A 371 58.15 32.12 -21.06
CA ILE A 371 58.85 31.47 -22.17
C ILE A 371 58.14 31.77 -23.50
N TYR A 372 56.81 31.68 -23.53
CA TYR A 372 56.01 32.01 -24.70
C TYR A 372 56.14 33.49 -25.10
N GLN A 373 56.10 34.40 -24.13
CA GLN A 373 56.23 35.83 -24.38
C GLN A 373 57.62 36.20 -24.92
N TYR A 374 58.67 35.55 -24.43
CA TYR A 374 60.02 35.73 -24.94
C TYR A 374 60.11 35.43 -26.43
N ILE A 375 59.68 34.23 -26.86
CA ILE A 375 59.78 33.86 -28.27
C ILE A 375 58.82 34.69 -29.15
N ARG A 376 57.63 35.00 -28.63
CA ARG A 376 56.67 35.88 -29.31
C ARG A 376 57.25 37.28 -29.55
N ALA A 377 57.96 37.84 -28.58
CA ALA A 377 58.60 39.15 -28.74
C ALA A 377 59.65 39.12 -29.85
N LYS A 378 60.50 38.08 -29.90
CA LYS A 378 61.50 37.93 -30.97
C LYS A 378 60.89 37.88 -32.37
N VAL A 379 59.82 37.11 -32.52
CA VAL A 379 59.06 37.06 -33.78
C VAL A 379 58.48 38.42 -34.16
N ILE A 380 57.89 39.14 -33.19
CA ILE A 380 57.27 40.46 -33.45
C ILE A 380 58.32 41.52 -33.77
N ASP A 381 59.45 41.53 -33.07
CA ASP A 381 60.54 42.50 -33.25
C ASP A 381 61.15 42.40 -34.66
N GLU A 382 61.25 41.19 -35.21
CA GLU A 382 61.75 40.96 -36.57
C GLU A 382 60.73 41.37 -37.65
N TYR A 383 59.44 41.16 -37.40
CA TYR A 383 58.43 41.57 -38.35
C TYR A 383 58.30 43.10 -38.44
N ASN A 384 58.69 43.67 -39.57
CA ASN A 384 58.52 45.10 -39.84
C ASN A 384 57.03 45.47 -40.04
N GLY A 385 56.51 46.46 -39.29
CA GLY A 385 55.25 47.18 -39.56
C GLY A 385 54.05 46.33 -40.02
N THR A 386 53.74 46.32 -41.32
CA THR A 386 52.60 45.60 -41.92
C THR A 386 52.66 44.08 -41.77
N LYS A 387 53.86 43.48 -41.66
CA LYS A 387 54.02 42.04 -41.37
C LYS A 387 53.74 41.72 -39.91
N ALA A 388 54.10 42.59 -38.97
CA ALA A 388 53.77 42.41 -37.55
C ALA A 388 52.25 42.41 -37.32
N ALA A 389 51.53 43.33 -37.98
CA ALA A 389 50.07 43.35 -37.93
C ALA A 389 49.44 42.06 -38.51
N SER A 390 50.04 41.50 -39.56
CA SER A 390 49.61 40.25 -40.18
C SER A 390 49.90 39.04 -39.27
N ALA A 391 51.06 38.99 -38.63
CA ALA A 391 51.41 37.96 -37.64
C ALA A 391 50.53 38.02 -36.38
N MET A 392 50.21 39.22 -35.89
CA MET A 392 49.23 39.40 -34.81
C MET A 392 47.83 38.95 -35.22
N LYS A 393 47.45 39.16 -36.47
CA LYS A 393 46.18 38.66 -37.02
C LYS A 393 46.16 37.13 -37.13
N ILE A 394 47.27 36.50 -37.53
CA ILE A 394 47.41 35.03 -37.52
C ILE A 394 47.30 34.50 -36.09
N LEU A 395 47.98 35.10 -35.13
CA LEU A 395 47.86 34.74 -33.70
C LEU A 395 46.43 34.85 -33.17
N ALA A 396 45.68 35.86 -33.62
CA ALA A 396 44.32 36.10 -33.17
C ALA A 396 43.28 35.19 -33.85
N LEU A 397 43.52 34.76 -35.08
CA LEU A 397 42.57 33.98 -35.89
C LEU A 397 42.91 32.50 -36.00
N SER A 398 44.10 32.09 -35.57
CA SER A 398 44.52 30.69 -35.61
C SER A 398 43.71 29.83 -34.66
N GLN A 399 43.36 28.62 -35.11
CA GLN A 399 42.77 27.60 -34.24
C GLN A 399 43.77 27.21 -33.14
N LYS A 400 43.37 27.43 -31.88
CA LYS A 400 44.17 27.05 -30.71
C LYS A 400 43.97 25.58 -30.39
N LYS A 401 45.02 24.93 -29.91
CA LYS A 401 44.94 23.58 -29.35
C LYS A 401 44.12 23.61 -28.07
N SER A 402 43.08 22.79 -28.05
CA SER A 402 42.20 22.68 -26.88
C SER A 402 42.83 21.79 -25.83
N ILE A 403 42.53 22.05 -24.55
CA ILE A 403 43.05 21.23 -23.44
C ILE A 403 42.49 19.80 -23.47
N GLU A 404 41.35 19.58 -24.11
CA GLU A 404 40.72 18.28 -24.32
C GLU A 404 41.52 17.37 -25.29
N GLU A 405 42.42 17.94 -26.08
CA GLU A 405 43.31 17.17 -26.96
C GLU A 405 44.45 16.48 -26.19
N PHE A 406 44.65 16.85 -24.93
CA PHE A 406 45.64 16.28 -24.00
C PHE A 406 44.93 15.41 -22.95
#